data_AF-K1WTQ6-F1
#
_entry.id   AF-K1WTQ6-F1
#
_cell.length_a   1.000
_cell.length_b   1.000
_cell.length_c   1.000
_cell.angle_alpha   90.00
_cell.angle_beta   90.00
_cell.angle_gamma   90.00
#
_symmetry.space_group_name_H-M   'P 1'
#
loop_
_entity.id
_entity.type
_entity.pdbx_description
1 polymer ?
#
loop_
_entity_poly.entity_id
_entity_poly.type
_entity_poly.pdbx_seq_one_letter_code
_entity_poly.pdbx_strand_id
1 'polypeptide(L)'
;MRFPLLLTTAAVATTTVLAAGNDTSDAVDVTNGATAEAENGVLNGVTVGTSTAGFSGTGYVEGFDADADSLTITLYSKTQALYDLVLIYAALNGGKQTKMALNGAGGAQIILAPTTAESPWANASAGQVLLNAGNNQITFINDWGWYSIDSLSVTPAPPPEPHAVTNKLVVPDVLPVTQALYTKLLSKYGTGEIFSGQAELSGIDWVEKNVGKTPAILGLDFMDYSPSRVAFNASGKSVEEGISWDARGGILTYQWHWNAPSQVINNDTVPWYKGFYTYGTTFNLSQALADPSSTEYGLLISDMDAIAKELLRLQEANIPILWRPLHEADGTWFWWGAHGPESCKTLYRMMFDRYTNVHKLRNLIWVWNSVTPSWYPGDDVVDILGYDSYPPIGDHGPVSPQYQQLIALGQNKKMVTLPEVGNIPDPDILKAYRVNWSYFVVWNGEFIETETYNPLELKKRVYEDPTVLKLADLGDWKSGQ
;
A
#
# COMPACT_ATOMS: atom_id res chain seq x y z
N MET A 1 10.55 -23.60 8.77
CA MET A 1 11.13 -23.54 10.13
C MET A 1 10.02 -23.03 11.04
N ARG A 2 9.56 -23.84 12.01
CA ARG A 2 8.44 -23.48 12.90
C ARG A 2 8.97 -22.60 14.03
N PHE A 3 8.42 -21.40 14.20
CA PHE A 3 8.58 -20.60 15.41
C PHE A 3 7.32 -20.75 16.29
N PRO A 4 7.45 -20.77 17.63
CA PRO A 4 6.33 -20.98 18.53
C PRO A 4 5.51 -19.70 18.69
N LEU A 5 4.20 -19.94 18.80
CA LEU A 5 3.09 -19.00 18.95
C LEU A 5 3.06 -18.43 20.38
N LEU A 6 3.06 -17.11 20.55
CA LEU A 6 2.55 -16.47 21.77
C LEU A 6 1.14 -15.96 21.48
N LEU A 7 0.13 -16.66 22.01
CA LEU A 7 -1.23 -16.13 22.10
C LEU A 7 -1.24 -14.98 23.11
N THR A 8 -1.49 -13.76 22.66
CA THR A 8 -2.06 -12.71 23.52
C THR A 8 -3.53 -12.56 23.19
N THR A 9 -4.38 -13.03 24.10
CA THR A 9 -5.82 -12.78 24.08
C THR A 9 -6.07 -11.28 24.26
N ALA A 10 -6.53 -10.60 23.21
CA ALA A 10 -7.12 -9.27 23.35
C ALA A 10 -8.47 -9.42 24.05
N ALA A 11 -8.51 -9.11 25.34
CA ALA A 11 -9.77 -8.94 26.05
C ALA A 11 -10.48 -7.71 25.48
N VAL A 12 -11.74 -7.87 25.10
CA VAL A 12 -12.65 -6.76 24.78
C VAL A 12 -12.79 -5.91 26.04
N ALA A 13 -12.02 -4.84 26.13
CA ALA A 13 -12.20 -3.82 27.14
C ALA A 13 -13.46 -3.04 26.77
N THR A 14 -14.55 -3.27 27.52
CA THR A 14 -15.65 -2.31 27.60
C THR A 14 -15.07 -0.97 28.02
N THR A 15 -15.00 -0.03 27.08
CA THR A 15 -14.60 1.36 27.30
C THR A 15 -15.65 2.03 28.18
N THR A 16 -15.43 1.99 29.49
CA THR A 16 -15.90 3.08 30.35
C THR A 16 -15.22 4.35 29.87
N VAL A 17 -15.99 5.23 29.24
CA VAL A 17 -15.61 6.62 28.99
C VAL A 17 -15.36 7.26 30.36
N LEU A 18 -14.11 7.22 30.80
CA LEU A 18 -13.64 8.14 31.83
C LEU A 18 -13.70 9.52 31.19
N ALA A 19 -14.61 10.35 31.68
CA ALA A 19 -14.63 11.77 31.36
C ALA A 19 -13.22 12.31 31.58
N ALA A 20 -12.59 12.81 30.51
CA ALA A 20 -11.33 13.52 30.59
C ALA A 20 -11.50 14.65 31.62
N GLY A 21 -10.69 14.61 32.68
CA GLY A 21 -10.61 15.71 33.62
C GLY A 21 -10.22 16.98 32.88
N ASN A 22 -10.95 18.07 33.13
CA ASN A 22 -10.67 19.43 32.67
C ASN A 22 -9.39 20.00 33.34
N ASP A 23 -8.24 19.34 33.22
CA ASP A 23 -6.96 19.95 33.61
C ASP A 23 -6.32 20.56 32.37
N THR A 24 -6.61 21.83 32.15
CA THR A 24 -6.18 22.62 30.98
C THR A 24 -4.81 23.28 31.20
N SER A 25 -4.07 22.99 32.28
CA SER A 25 -2.88 23.79 32.60
C SER A 25 -1.65 23.49 31.74
N ASP A 26 -1.50 22.27 31.22
CA ASP A 26 -0.23 21.83 30.58
C ASP A 26 -0.40 21.38 29.11
N ALA A 27 -1.59 21.54 28.53
CA ALA A 27 -1.84 21.17 27.14
C ALA A 27 -1.48 22.31 26.18
N VAL A 28 -0.70 22.02 25.13
CA VAL A 28 -0.36 22.99 24.08
C VAL A 28 -1.52 23.07 23.09
N ASP A 29 -2.15 24.24 22.95
CA ASP A 29 -3.20 24.45 21.94
C ASP A 29 -2.59 24.49 20.53
N VAL A 30 -2.78 23.40 19.79
CA VAL A 30 -2.29 23.23 18.42
C VAL A 30 -3.36 23.53 17.39
N THR A 31 -4.54 24.06 17.77
CA THR A 31 -5.69 24.24 16.86
C THR A 31 -5.30 24.95 15.55
N ASN A 32 -4.44 25.97 15.62
CA ASN A 32 -3.94 26.72 14.46
C ASN A 32 -2.45 26.47 14.18
N GLY A 33 -1.91 25.39 14.74
CA GLY A 33 -0.50 25.03 14.74
C GLY A 33 0.27 25.68 15.89
N ALA A 34 1.21 24.92 16.45
CA ALA A 34 2.11 25.38 17.50
C ALA A 34 3.35 24.47 17.58
N THR A 35 4.35 24.92 18.32
CA THR A 35 5.46 24.07 18.77
C THR A 35 5.22 23.72 20.22
N ALA A 36 5.28 22.42 20.53
CA ALA A 36 5.25 21.91 21.89
C ALA A 36 6.67 21.56 22.34
N GLU A 37 7.19 22.33 23.30
CA GLU A 37 8.54 22.13 23.86
C GLU A 37 8.60 20.83 24.68
N ALA A 38 9.61 20.00 24.44
CA ALA A 38 9.70 18.65 25.01
C ALA A 38 9.87 18.66 26.53
N GLU A 39 10.61 19.63 27.05
CA GLU A 39 10.89 19.75 28.49
C GLU A 39 9.64 20.10 29.33
N ASN A 40 8.56 20.52 28.69
CA ASN A 40 7.25 20.76 29.33
C ASN A 40 6.36 19.50 29.34
N GLY A 41 6.80 18.40 28.72
CA GLY A 41 6.07 17.14 28.71
C GLY A 41 6.19 16.35 30.01
N VAL A 42 5.41 15.27 30.11
CA VAL A 42 5.52 14.29 31.20
C VAL A 42 6.70 13.37 30.90
N LEU A 43 7.72 13.41 31.76
CA LEU A 43 8.96 12.66 31.65
C LEU A 43 8.88 11.36 32.45
N ASN A 44 9.23 10.23 31.84
CA ASN A 44 9.36 8.94 32.51
C ASN A 44 10.73 8.33 32.17
N GLY A 45 11.61 8.21 33.17
CA GLY A 45 12.98 7.70 32.99
C GLY A 45 13.97 8.67 32.32
N VAL A 46 13.46 9.72 31.68
CA VAL A 46 14.25 10.76 30.98
C VAL A 46 14.37 12.05 31.80
N THR A 47 15.29 12.94 31.39
CA THR A 47 15.58 14.21 32.09
C THR A 47 15.71 15.39 31.14
N VAL A 48 15.57 16.62 31.66
CA VAL A 48 15.81 17.85 30.91
C VAL A 48 17.32 18.18 30.89
N GLY A 49 17.87 18.32 29.69
CA GLY A 49 19.22 18.78 29.43
C GLY A 49 19.26 20.22 28.89
N THR A 50 20.41 20.88 29.06
CA THR A 50 20.68 22.24 28.54
C THR A 50 22.10 22.40 27.97
N SER A 51 22.84 21.30 27.84
CA SER A 51 24.26 21.33 27.49
C SER A 51 24.52 21.49 25.99
N THR A 52 23.66 20.92 25.16
CA THR A 52 23.72 21.05 23.70
C THR A 52 23.13 22.39 23.28
N ALA A 53 23.89 23.28 22.64
CA ALA A 53 23.38 24.58 22.23
C ALA A 53 22.36 24.47 21.07
N GLY A 54 21.45 25.45 20.96
CA GLY A 54 20.56 25.60 19.79
C GLY A 54 19.16 25.00 19.92
N PHE A 55 18.78 24.51 21.10
CA PHE A 55 17.40 24.08 21.41
C PHE A 55 16.42 25.26 21.48
N SER A 56 15.12 24.99 21.35
CA SER A 56 14.03 25.91 21.62
C SER A 56 13.61 25.88 23.10
N GLY A 57 12.78 26.84 23.53
CA GLY A 57 12.34 26.89 24.93
C GLY A 57 13.48 27.10 25.94
N THR A 58 13.49 26.24 26.96
CA THR A 58 14.38 26.31 28.14
C THR A 58 15.33 25.13 28.26
N GLY A 59 15.13 24.08 27.47
CA GLY A 59 15.97 22.89 27.45
C GLY A 59 15.50 21.91 26.39
N TYR A 60 15.87 20.65 26.56
CA TYR A 60 15.43 19.54 25.72
C TYR A 60 15.39 18.27 26.57
N VAL A 61 14.75 17.21 26.09
CA VAL A 61 14.68 15.92 26.81
C VAL A 61 15.78 14.98 26.31
N GLU A 62 16.53 14.41 27.24
CA GLU A 62 17.61 13.44 27.02
C GLU A 62 17.53 12.27 28.00
N GLY A 63 18.39 11.26 27.82
CA GLY A 63 18.45 10.10 28.71
C GLY A 63 17.53 8.96 28.31
N PHE A 64 17.18 8.82 27.02
CA PHE A 64 16.52 7.62 26.51
C PHE A 64 17.53 6.45 26.45
N ASP A 65 17.63 5.64 27.49
CA ASP A 65 18.60 4.53 27.58
C ASP A 65 18.02 3.19 28.10
N ALA A 66 16.81 3.19 28.65
CA ALA A 66 16.04 2.02 29.05
C ALA A 66 14.75 1.86 28.23
N ASP A 67 14.29 0.62 28.01
CA ASP A 67 13.12 0.32 27.16
C ASP A 67 11.82 1.04 27.57
N ALA A 68 11.68 1.37 28.86
CA ALA A 68 10.49 2.03 29.41
C ALA A 68 10.54 3.57 29.33
N ASP A 69 11.68 4.15 28.95
CA ASP A 69 11.86 5.58 28.92
C ASP A 69 10.93 6.23 27.90
N SER A 70 10.29 7.32 28.31
CA SER A 70 9.29 7.98 27.48
C SER A 70 9.09 9.45 27.83
N LEU A 71 8.68 10.18 26.80
CA LEU A 71 8.22 11.57 26.86
C LEU A 71 6.77 11.60 26.37
N THR A 72 5.84 12.14 27.17
CA THR A 72 4.46 12.37 26.75
C THR A 72 4.14 13.86 26.67
N ILE A 73 3.75 14.32 25.50
CA ILE A 73 3.32 15.70 25.23
C ILE A 73 1.80 15.71 25.09
N THR A 74 1.12 16.61 25.83
CA THR A 74 -0.33 16.79 25.72
C THR A 74 -0.64 17.93 24.76
N LEU A 75 -1.39 17.63 23.70
CA LEU A 75 -1.83 18.57 22.68
C LEU A 75 -3.34 18.79 22.79
N TYR A 76 -3.78 20.04 22.78
CA TYR A 76 -5.20 20.40 22.70
C TYR A 76 -5.58 20.79 21.28
N SER A 77 -6.67 20.24 20.77
CA SER A 77 -7.30 20.69 19.53
C SER A 77 -8.77 21.05 19.75
N LYS A 78 -9.22 22.19 19.25
CA LYS A 78 -10.63 22.61 19.36
C LYS A 78 -11.59 21.67 18.61
N THR A 79 -11.13 21.05 17.53
CA THR A 79 -11.94 20.17 16.66
C THR A 79 -11.17 18.92 16.31
N GLN A 80 -11.85 17.84 15.93
CA GLN A 80 -11.15 16.71 15.33
C GLN A 80 -10.55 17.14 13.99
N ALA A 81 -9.23 17.07 13.85
CA ALA A 81 -8.51 17.50 12.66
C ALA A 81 -7.20 16.73 12.49
N LEU A 82 -6.73 16.67 11.24
CA LEU A 82 -5.46 16.06 10.89
C LEU A 82 -4.33 17.08 11.06
N TYR A 83 -3.21 16.66 11.61
CA TYR A 83 -2.03 17.48 11.86
C TYR A 83 -0.77 16.81 11.31
N ASP A 84 0.10 17.59 10.68
CA ASP A 84 1.46 17.18 10.34
C ASP A 84 2.35 17.38 11.57
N LEU A 85 3.13 16.35 11.92
CA LEU A 85 4.06 16.39 13.05
C LEU A 85 5.50 16.34 12.54
N VAL A 86 6.32 17.26 13.04
CA VAL A 86 7.77 17.29 12.82
C VAL A 86 8.45 17.29 14.17
N LEU A 87 9.23 16.23 14.43
CA LEU A 87 10.04 16.08 15.63
C LEU A 87 11.38 16.81 15.41
N ILE A 88 11.72 17.72 16.32
CA ILE A 88 13.03 18.36 16.37
C ILE A 88 13.86 17.55 17.37
N TYR A 89 14.99 17.00 16.90
CA TYR A 89 15.77 16.02 17.66
C TYR A 89 17.27 16.20 17.45
N ALA A 90 18.07 15.60 18.35
CA ALA A 90 19.51 15.40 18.17
C ALA A 90 19.87 13.91 18.22
N ALA A 91 20.69 13.44 17.29
CA ALA A 91 21.21 12.07 17.23
C ALA A 91 22.73 12.07 16.99
N LEU A 92 23.46 12.63 17.97
CA LEU A 92 24.92 12.78 17.92
C LEU A 92 25.68 11.43 17.94
N ASN A 93 25.01 10.35 18.35
CA ASN A 93 25.58 9.01 18.48
C ASN A 93 25.38 8.16 17.21
N GLY A 94 25.22 8.78 16.04
CA GLY A 94 24.83 8.12 14.79
C GLY A 94 23.32 7.94 14.66
N GLY A 95 22.86 7.41 13.52
CA GLY A 95 21.43 7.23 13.24
C GLY A 95 20.70 6.43 14.33
N LYS A 96 19.48 6.86 14.65
CA LYS A 96 18.61 6.28 15.70
C LYS A 96 17.18 6.12 15.19
N GLN A 97 16.32 5.61 16.06
CA GLN A 97 14.87 5.63 15.90
C GLN A 97 14.19 5.72 17.26
N THR A 98 12.95 6.22 17.25
CA THR A 98 12.00 6.21 18.37
C THR A 98 10.65 5.67 17.92
N LYS A 99 9.76 5.33 18.85
CA LYS A 99 8.36 4.97 18.57
C LYS A 99 7.44 6.08 19.05
N MET A 100 6.48 6.47 18.23
CA MET A 100 5.45 7.45 18.59
C MET A 100 4.09 6.78 18.70
N ALA A 101 3.43 6.98 19.84
CA ALA A 101 2.06 6.57 20.11
C ALA A 101 1.12 7.79 20.20
N LEU A 102 -0.11 7.65 19.70
CA LEU A 102 -1.18 8.64 19.87
C LEU A 102 -2.23 8.05 20.82
N ASN A 103 -2.53 8.75 21.91
CA ASN A 103 -3.56 8.36 22.90
C ASN A 103 -3.40 6.91 23.40
N GLY A 104 -2.16 6.43 23.52
CA GLY A 104 -1.83 5.06 23.93
C GLY A 104 -2.05 3.97 22.87
N ALA A 105 -2.48 4.33 21.65
CA ALA A 105 -2.69 3.40 20.55
C ALA A 105 -1.47 3.35 19.61
N GLY A 106 -0.91 2.13 19.45
CA GLY A 106 0.14 1.82 18.47
C GLY A 106 1.48 2.56 18.71
N GLY A 107 2.50 2.20 17.93
CA GLY A 107 3.81 2.86 17.97
C GLY A 107 4.42 2.93 16.56
N ALA A 108 4.29 4.07 15.88
CA ALA A 108 4.91 4.28 14.57
C ALA A 108 6.41 4.56 14.76
N GLN A 109 7.26 3.88 13.99
CA GLN A 109 8.70 4.14 14.02
C GLN A 109 9.00 5.48 13.34
N ILE A 110 9.83 6.29 14.00
CA ILE A 110 10.38 7.53 13.46
C ILE A 110 11.88 7.34 13.34
N ILE A 111 12.39 7.45 12.11
CA ILE A 111 13.82 7.35 11.83
C ILE A 111 14.48 8.70 12.07
N LEU A 112 15.56 8.67 12.84
CA LEU A 112 16.36 9.82 13.22
C LEU A 112 17.71 9.72 12.51
N ALA A 113 17.88 10.47 11.43
CA ALA A 113 19.17 10.58 10.74
C ALA A 113 20.26 11.13 11.68
N PRO A 114 21.53 10.71 11.53
CA PRO A 114 22.62 11.19 12.37
C PRO A 114 22.77 12.71 12.29
N THR A 115 23.02 13.36 13.43
CA THR A 115 23.38 14.78 13.52
C THR A 115 24.84 14.93 13.97
N THR A 116 25.40 16.14 13.88
CA THR A 116 26.79 16.41 14.28
C THR A 116 26.85 17.46 15.37
N ALA A 117 27.98 17.55 16.08
CA ALA A 117 28.15 18.55 17.14
C ALA A 117 28.04 20.00 16.61
N GLU A 118 28.36 20.23 15.33
CA GLU A 118 28.27 21.54 14.67
C GLU A 118 26.83 21.89 14.25
N SER A 119 25.98 20.88 14.05
CA SER A 119 24.56 21.02 13.70
C SER A 119 23.76 19.96 14.46
N PRO A 120 23.58 20.14 15.79
CA PRO A 120 23.07 19.09 16.66
C PRO A 120 21.60 18.75 16.42
N TRP A 121 20.81 19.74 15.98
CA TRP A 121 19.37 19.62 15.81
C TRP A 121 18.98 19.38 14.34
N ALA A 122 18.07 18.45 14.13
CA ALA A 122 17.49 18.15 12.83
C ALA A 122 15.99 17.86 12.95
N ASN A 123 15.31 17.84 11.81
CA ASN A 123 13.89 17.58 11.71
C ASN A 123 13.65 16.15 11.21
N ALA A 124 12.81 15.39 11.92
CA ALA A 124 12.25 14.14 11.43
C ALA A 124 10.75 14.29 11.27
N SER A 125 10.20 13.84 10.14
CA SER A 125 8.74 13.73 10.02
C SER A 125 8.25 12.62 10.94
N ALA A 126 7.28 12.95 11.79
CA ALA A 126 6.57 12.00 12.64
C ALA A 126 5.21 11.58 12.02
N GLY A 127 5.01 11.91 10.74
CA GLY A 127 3.80 11.59 9.99
C GLY A 127 2.62 12.52 10.30
N GLN A 128 1.44 12.07 9.88
CA GLN A 128 0.17 12.75 10.13
C GLN A 128 -0.60 12.04 11.24
N VAL A 129 -1.23 12.81 12.12
CA VAL A 129 -2.07 12.26 13.19
C VAL A 129 -3.42 12.95 13.20
N LEU A 130 -4.47 12.17 13.44
CA LEU A 130 -5.82 12.69 13.65
C LEU A 130 -6.01 13.00 15.13
N LEU A 131 -5.92 14.27 15.52
CA LEU A 131 -6.22 14.68 16.88
C LEU A 131 -7.73 14.79 17.05
N ASN A 132 -8.26 14.24 18.15
CA ASN A 132 -9.65 14.43 18.55
C ASN A 132 -9.87 15.86 19.08
N ALA A 133 -11.13 16.30 19.14
CA ALA A 133 -11.45 17.51 19.89
C ALA A 133 -11.14 17.29 21.39
N GLY A 134 -10.47 18.28 22.01
CA GLY A 134 -9.97 18.19 23.37
C GLY A 134 -8.48 17.80 23.44
N ASN A 135 -8.09 17.23 24.58
CA ASN A 135 -6.71 16.82 24.84
C ASN A 135 -6.39 15.48 24.16
N ASN A 136 -5.20 15.41 23.58
CA ASN A 136 -4.61 14.23 22.97
C ASN A 136 -3.18 14.07 23.49
N GLN A 137 -2.70 12.84 23.63
CA GLN A 137 -1.36 12.55 24.11
C GLN A 137 -0.51 11.99 22.98
N ILE A 138 0.63 12.62 22.72
CA ILE A 138 1.69 12.08 21.87
C ILE A 138 2.80 11.56 22.78
N THR A 139 3.06 10.26 22.74
CA THR A 139 4.11 9.64 23.54
C THR A 139 5.24 9.16 22.65
N PHE A 140 6.44 9.67 22.87
CA PHE A 140 7.68 9.14 22.30
C PHE A 140 8.28 8.13 23.29
N ILE A 141 8.40 6.88 22.86
CA ILE A 141 8.91 5.76 23.63
C ILE A 141 10.30 5.42 23.12
N ASN A 142 11.20 5.06 24.04
CA ASN A 142 12.51 4.58 23.69
C ASN A 142 12.44 3.41 22.68
N ASP A 143 13.39 3.41 21.75
CA ASP A 143 13.64 2.29 20.86
C ASP A 143 15.15 2.04 20.78
N TRP A 144 15.90 2.75 19.91
CA TRP A 144 17.36 2.59 19.87
C TRP A 144 18.10 3.43 20.93
N GLY A 145 17.41 4.36 21.58
CA GLY A 145 17.95 5.25 22.61
C GLY A 145 19.03 6.22 22.14
N TRP A 146 19.67 6.90 23.10
CA TRP A 146 20.84 7.75 22.90
C TRP A 146 20.63 8.91 21.90
N TYR A 147 19.40 9.45 21.90
CA TYR A 147 18.99 10.67 21.21
C TYR A 147 18.38 11.66 22.20
N SER A 148 18.18 12.89 21.72
CA SER A 148 17.50 13.96 22.46
C SER A 148 16.34 14.51 21.66
N ILE A 149 15.29 14.97 22.32
CA ILE A 149 14.11 15.59 21.70
C ILE A 149 14.02 17.03 22.21
N ASP A 150 14.06 18.00 21.31
CA ASP A 150 13.92 19.43 21.59
C ASP A 150 12.45 19.83 21.69
N SER A 151 11.72 19.60 20.60
CA SER A 151 10.33 20.01 20.50
C SER A 151 9.58 19.22 19.44
N LEU A 152 8.25 19.37 19.45
CA LEU A 152 7.35 18.83 18.44
C LEU A 152 6.64 19.99 17.76
N SER A 153 6.94 20.23 16.48
CA SER A 153 6.15 21.13 15.66
C SER A 153 4.90 20.41 15.17
N VAL A 154 3.74 21.01 15.42
CA VAL A 154 2.42 20.47 15.10
C VAL A 154 1.69 21.50 14.26
N THR A 155 1.35 21.17 13.02
CA THR A 155 0.66 22.10 12.11
C THR A 155 -0.59 21.44 11.53
N PRO A 156 -1.74 22.13 11.44
CA PRO A 156 -2.92 21.59 10.78
C PRO A 156 -2.56 21.14 9.37
N ALA A 157 -2.87 19.88 9.06
CA ALA A 157 -2.61 19.34 7.73
C ALA A 157 -3.50 20.07 6.71
N PRO A 158 -2.93 20.64 5.65
CA PRO A 158 -3.72 21.32 4.63
C PRO A 158 -4.72 20.35 3.99
N PRO A 159 -5.84 20.85 3.46
CA PRO A 159 -6.66 20.04 2.56
C PRO A 159 -5.79 19.46 1.44
N PRO A 160 -5.99 18.18 1.05
CA PRO A 160 -5.28 17.61 -0.09
C PRO A 160 -5.55 18.44 -1.34
N GLU A 161 -4.49 18.68 -2.13
CA GLU A 161 -4.66 19.26 -3.46
C GLU A 161 -5.56 18.38 -4.32
N PRO A 162 -6.48 18.96 -5.12
CA PRO A 162 -7.30 18.18 -6.04
C PRO A 162 -6.40 17.32 -6.96
N HIS A 163 -6.81 16.08 -7.17
CA HIS A 163 -6.08 15.17 -8.06
C HIS A 163 -6.07 15.70 -9.50
N ALA A 164 -4.90 15.73 -10.12
CA ALA A 164 -4.68 16.26 -11.47
C ALA A 164 -4.68 15.13 -12.53
N VAL A 165 -5.42 14.05 -12.28
CA VAL A 165 -5.49 12.88 -13.17
C VAL A 165 -6.31 13.23 -14.41
N THR A 166 -5.72 13.05 -15.58
CA THR A 166 -6.42 13.24 -16.86
C THR A 166 -7.17 11.98 -17.26
N ASN A 167 -8.32 12.13 -17.91
CA ASN A 167 -9.09 11.01 -18.48
C ASN A 167 -8.48 10.49 -19.80
N LYS A 168 -7.20 10.14 -19.79
CA LYS A 168 -6.45 9.65 -20.95
C LYS A 168 -5.55 8.49 -20.55
N LEU A 169 -5.70 7.36 -21.24
CA LEU A 169 -4.85 6.18 -21.09
C LEU A 169 -3.56 6.31 -21.92
N VAL A 170 -2.50 5.61 -21.50
CA VAL A 170 -1.21 5.57 -22.19
C VAL A 170 -1.26 4.73 -23.47
N VAL A 171 -2.11 3.71 -23.51
CA VAL A 171 -2.35 2.90 -24.70
C VAL A 171 -3.12 3.74 -25.74
N PRO A 172 -2.64 3.86 -26.99
CA PRO A 172 -3.38 4.53 -28.04
C PRO A 172 -4.55 3.67 -28.54
N ASP A 173 -5.62 4.32 -29.02
CA ASP A 173 -6.76 3.67 -29.67
C ASP A 173 -7.42 2.56 -28.82
N VAL A 174 -7.48 2.74 -27.50
CA VAL A 174 -8.15 1.81 -26.57
C VAL A 174 -9.59 1.51 -27.00
N LEU A 175 -10.10 0.34 -26.61
CA LEU A 175 -11.51 0.04 -26.81
C LEU A 175 -12.39 1.05 -26.03
N PRO A 176 -13.58 1.41 -26.54
CA PRO A 176 -14.52 2.27 -25.81
C PRO A 176 -14.83 1.77 -24.39
N VAL A 177 -14.97 0.45 -24.22
CA VAL A 177 -15.24 -0.18 -22.91
C VAL A 177 -14.07 -0.01 -21.93
N THR A 178 -12.84 0.06 -22.42
CA THR A 178 -11.63 0.30 -21.61
C THR A 178 -11.54 1.74 -21.17
N GLN A 179 -11.85 2.68 -22.07
CA GLN A 179 -11.98 4.08 -21.70
C GLN A 179 -13.12 4.29 -20.70
N ALA A 180 -14.24 3.56 -20.84
CA ALA A 180 -15.36 3.62 -19.90
C ALA A 180 -14.97 3.12 -18.51
N LEU A 181 -14.21 2.02 -18.41
CA LEU A 181 -13.67 1.54 -17.12
C LEU A 181 -12.80 2.60 -16.44
N TYR A 182 -11.84 3.17 -17.18
CA TYR A 182 -10.95 4.20 -16.62
C TYR A 182 -11.73 5.44 -16.19
N THR A 183 -12.73 5.86 -16.98
CA THR A 183 -13.62 6.98 -16.65
C THR A 183 -14.44 6.70 -15.40
N LYS A 184 -14.95 5.47 -15.23
CA LYS A 184 -15.71 5.05 -14.04
C LYS A 184 -14.84 5.13 -12.79
N LEU A 185 -13.62 4.60 -12.83
CA LEU A 185 -12.66 4.69 -11.72
C LEU A 185 -12.35 6.16 -11.38
N LEU A 186 -12.02 6.95 -12.40
CA LEU A 186 -11.67 8.37 -12.24
C LEU A 186 -12.83 9.21 -11.68
N SER A 187 -14.08 8.89 -12.05
CA SER A 187 -15.27 9.62 -11.54
C SER A 187 -15.48 9.49 -10.03
N LYS A 188 -14.88 8.46 -9.41
CA LYS A 188 -14.95 8.17 -7.98
C LYS A 188 -13.67 8.53 -7.25
N TYR A 189 -12.54 8.57 -7.95
CA TYR A 189 -11.26 8.90 -7.36
C TYR A 189 -11.25 10.30 -6.73
N GLY A 190 -10.86 10.38 -5.45
CA GLY A 190 -10.83 11.63 -4.69
C GLY A 190 -12.15 12.05 -4.03
N THR A 191 -13.25 11.33 -4.26
CA THR A 191 -14.57 11.65 -3.68
C THR A 191 -14.76 11.15 -2.25
N GLY A 192 -13.82 10.32 -1.78
CA GLY A 192 -13.96 9.49 -0.57
C GLY A 192 -14.59 8.12 -0.83
N GLU A 193 -15.05 7.84 -2.05
CA GLU A 193 -15.52 6.51 -2.46
C GLU A 193 -14.35 5.61 -2.91
N ILE A 194 -14.42 4.31 -2.60
CA ILE A 194 -13.39 3.30 -2.91
C ILE A 194 -14.03 2.01 -3.44
N PHE A 195 -13.55 1.45 -4.55
CA PHE A 195 -14.11 0.17 -5.03
C PHE A 195 -13.60 -1.01 -4.20
N SER A 196 -14.53 -1.85 -3.76
CA SER A 196 -14.23 -3.12 -3.09
C SER A 196 -13.80 -4.18 -4.09
N GLY A 197 -12.83 -4.99 -3.71
CA GLY A 197 -12.33 -6.08 -4.54
C GLY A 197 -11.92 -7.29 -3.73
N GLN A 198 -11.92 -8.44 -4.39
CA GLN A 198 -11.58 -9.73 -3.81
C GLN A 198 -10.82 -10.58 -4.84
N ALA A 199 -9.72 -11.20 -4.40
CA ALA A 199 -9.01 -12.20 -5.19
C ALA A 199 -9.82 -13.51 -5.25
N GLU A 200 -9.88 -14.09 -6.45
CA GLU A 200 -10.52 -15.37 -6.78
C GLU A 200 -12.05 -15.43 -6.60
N LEU A 201 -12.71 -16.24 -7.45
CA LEU A 201 -14.16 -16.46 -7.35
C LEU A 201 -14.57 -17.16 -6.04
N SER A 202 -13.73 -18.04 -5.50
CA SER A 202 -13.94 -18.64 -4.18
C SER A 202 -14.04 -17.59 -3.07
N GLY A 203 -13.21 -16.55 -3.14
CA GLY A 203 -13.28 -15.41 -2.24
C GLY A 203 -14.57 -14.62 -2.42
N ILE A 204 -14.99 -14.36 -3.67
CA ILE A 204 -16.28 -13.74 -3.97
C ILE A 204 -17.42 -14.55 -3.34
N ASP A 205 -17.49 -15.86 -3.61
CA ASP A 205 -18.53 -16.75 -3.11
C ASP A 205 -18.58 -16.75 -1.57
N TRP A 206 -17.41 -16.71 -0.93
CA TRP A 206 -17.33 -16.62 0.52
C TRP A 206 -17.92 -15.30 1.04
N VAL A 207 -17.58 -14.17 0.44
CA VAL A 207 -18.10 -12.84 0.84
C VAL A 207 -19.61 -12.78 0.63
N GLU A 208 -20.11 -13.26 -0.50
CA GLU A 208 -21.55 -13.27 -0.77
C GLU A 208 -22.31 -14.12 0.25
N LYS A 209 -21.78 -15.28 0.60
CA LYS A 209 -22.40 -16.21 1.54
C LYS A 209 -22.39 -15.68 2.98
N ASN A 210 -21.29 -15.06 3.43
CA ASN A 210 -21.09 -14.75 4.85
C ASN A 210 -21.32 -13.26 5.19
N VAL A 211 -21.11 -12.36 4.22
CA VAL A 211 -21.28 -10.90 4.36
C VAL A 211 -22.59 -10.44 3.70
N GLY A 212 -23.09 -11.17 2.69
CA GLY A 212 -24.34 -10.83 2.00
C GLY A 212 -24.20 -9.67 1.01
N LYS A 213 -22.97 -9.34 0.61
CA LYS A 213 -22.61 -8.28 -0.34
C LYS A 213 -21.66 -8.84 -1.39
N THR A 214 -21.60 -8.19 -2.55
CA THR A 214 -20.76 -8.64 -3.67
C THR A 214 -19.71 -7.58 -3.99
N PRO A 215 -18.40 -7.91 -3.94
CA PRO A 215 -17.34 -6.98 -4.29
C PRO A 215 -17.49 -6.43 -5.72
N ALA A 216 -17.02 -5.21 -5.98
CA ALA A 216 -17.09 -4.61 -7.32
C ALA A 216 -16.03 -5.19 -8.28
N ILE A 217 -14.87 -5.56 -7.75
CA ILE A 217 -13.71 -6.01 -8.51
C ILE A 217 -13.39 -7.48 -8.17
N LEU A 218 -13.12 -8.27 -9.19
CA LEU A 218 -12.53 -9.60 -9.06
C LEU A 218 -11.06 -9.55 -9.49
N GLY A 219 -10.17 -10.01 -8.60
CA GLY A 219 -8.75 -10.21 -8.88
C GLY A 219 -8.45 -11.63 -9.35
N LEU A 220 -7.76 -11.76 -10.48
CA LEU A 220 -7.41 -13.04 -11.11
C LEU A 220 -5.94 -13.09 -11.52
N ASP A 221 -5.44 -14.28 -11.84
CA ASP A 221 -4.04 -14.52 -12.14
C ASP A 221 -3.85 -15.34 -13.43
N PHE A 222 -2.88 -14.95 -14.25
CA PHE A 222 -2.44 -15.73 -15.41
C PHE A 222 -1.34 -16.76 -15.11
N MET A 223 -0.97 -16.96 -13.84
CA MET A 223 0.09 -17.86 -13.37
C MET A 223 0.13 -19.20 -14.11
N ASP A 224 -1.00 -19.91 -14.17
CA ASP A 224 -1.09 -21.26 -14.76
C ASP A 224 -1.16 -21.28 -16.28
N TYR A 225 -1.11 -20.12 -16.95
CA TYR A 225 -0.89 -20.00 -18.39
C TYR A 225 0.59 -19.80 -18.75
N SER A 226 1.48 -19.63 -17.76
CA SER A 226 2.92 -19.55 -18.01
C SER A 226 3.40 -20.84 -18.70
N PRO A 227 4.06 -20.79 -19.88
CA PRO A 227 4.52 -21.99 -20.59
C PRO A 227 5.35 -22.95 -19.74
N SER A 228 6.19 -22.43 -18.85
CA SER A 228 6.97 -23.24 -17.91
C SER A 228 6.12 -24.06 -16.92
N ARG A 229 4.90 -23.60 -16.59
CA ARG A 229 3.92 -24.35 -15.76
C ARG A 229 3.07 -25.28 -16.59
N VAL A 230 2.66 -24.86 -17.79
CA VAL A 230 1.92 -25.69 -18.75
C VAL A 230 2.73 -26.95 -19.11
N ALA A 231 4.06 -26.85 -19.20
CA ALA A 231 4.95 -27.99 -19.37
C ALA A 231 4.85 -29.05 -18.24
N PHE A 232 4.37 -28.66 -17.06
CA PHE A 232 4.05 -29.55 -15.93
C PHE A 232 2.55 -29.85 -15.80
N ASN A 233 1.77 -29.65 -16.87
CA ASN A 233 0.33 -29.87 -16.94
C ASN A 233 -0.51 -28.93 -16.05
N ALA A 234 0.02 -27.75 -15.69
CA ALA A 234 -0.84 -26.70 -15.15
C ALA A 234 -1.83 -26.23 -16.22
N SER A 235 -3.05 -25.87 -15.81
CA SER A 235 -4.07 -25.33 -16.68
C SER A 235 -4.78 -24.17 -15.98
N GLY A 236 -4.70 -22.99 -16.56
CA GLY A 236 -5.43 -21.82 -16.07
C GLY A 236 -6.92 -21.87 -16.44
N LYS A 237 -7.73 -21.24 -15.58
CA LYS A 237 -9.18 -21.05 -15.76
C LYS A 237 -9.59 -19.58 -15.67
N SER A 238 -8.63 -18.67 -15.50
CA SER A 238 -8.91 -17.29 -15.15
C SER A 238 -9.50 -16.47 -16.30
N VAL A 239 -9.37 -16.90 -17.55
CA VAL A 239 -10.11 -16.28 -18.68
C VAL A 239 -11.59 -16.57 -18.57
N GLU A 240 -11.97 -17.83 -18.36
CA GLU A 240 -13.37 -18.26 -18.23
C GLU A 240 -14.02 -17.66 -16.99
N GLU A 241 -13.30 -17.63 -15.87
CA GLU A 241 -13.74 -16.97 -14.64
C GLU A 241 -13.97 -15.46 -14.86
N GLY A 242 -13.05 -14.79 -15.58
CA GLY A 242 -13.20 -13.39 -15.95
C GLY A 242 -14.45 -13.12 -16.79
N ILE A 243 -14.67 -13.91 -17.84
CA ILE A 243 -15.87 -13.80 -18.68
C ILE A 243 -17.15 -14.01 -17.84
N SER A 244 -17.13 -14.96 -16.90
CA SER A 244 -18.29 -15.22 -16.04
C SER A 244 -18.58 -14.04 -15.08
N TRP A 245 -17.53 -13.39 -14.59
CA TRP A 245 -17.65 -12.23 -13.71
C TRP A 245 -18.08 -10.98 -14.46
N ASP A 246 -17.53 -10.76 -15.65
CA ASP A 246 -17.90 -9.67 -16.54
C ASP A 246 -19.39 -9.71 -16.91
N ALA A 247 -19.94 -10.92 -17.12
CA ALA A 247 -21.37 -11.14 -17.36
C ALA A 247 -22.26 -10.71 -16.18
N ARG A 248 -21.69 -10.55 -14.97
CA ARG A 248 -22.38 -9.99 -13.80
C ARG A 248 -22.25 -8.46 -13.71
N GLY A 249 -21.54 -7.83 -14.65
CA GLY A 249 -21.26 -6.39 -14.69
C GLY A 249 -20.06 -5.95 -13.84
N GLY A 250 -19.25 -6.89 -13.36
CA GLY A 250 -18.12 -6.61 -12.48
C GLY A 250 -16.87 -6.11 -13.21
N ILE A 251 -15.94 -5.52 -12.45
CA ILE A 251 -14.64 -5.07 -12.94
C ILE A 251 -13.60 -6.17 -12.72
N LEU A 252 -12.63 -6.28 -13.64
CA LEU A 252 -11.56 -7.28 -13.58
C LEU A 252 -10.19 -6.61 -13.39
N THR A 253 -9.41 -7.17 -12.48
CA THR A 253 -7.97 -6.94 -12.40
C THR A 253 -7.23 -8.25 -12.54
N TYR A 254 -6.16 -8.25 -13.33
CA TYR A 254 -5.32 -9.42 -13.55
C TYR A 254 -3.88 -9.12 -13.14
N GLN A 255 -3.28 -10.05 -12.41
CA GLN A 255 -1.85 -10.14 -12.21
C GLN A 255 -1.28 -11.35 -12.95
N TRP A 256 0.04 -11.50 -12.86
CA TRP A 256 0.72 -12.67 -13.37
C TRP A 256 1.90 -13.04 -12.48
N HIS A 257 1.72 -14.08 -11.67
CA HIS A 257 2.86 -14.75 -11.05
C HIS A 257 3.65 -15.52 -12.13
N TRP A 258 4.45 -14.77 -12.88
CA TRP A 258 5.20 -15.28 -14.03
C TRP A 258 6.22 -16.30 -13.56
N ASN A 259 5.94 -17.59 -13.78
CA ASN A 259 6.87 -18.64 -13.46
C ASN A 259 8.02 -18.60 -14.48
N ALA A 260 9.27 -18.47 -14.02
CA ALA A 260 10.40 -18.19 -14.90
C ALA A 260 10.42 -19.09 -16.15
N PRO A 261 10.72 -18.53 -17.34
CA PRO A 261 10.60 -19.24 -18.61
C PRO A 261 11.48 -20.50 -18.70
N SER A 262 12.62 -20.48 -18.00
CA SER A 262 13.57 -21.58 -17.94
C SER A 262 14.33 -21.56 -16.61
N GLN A 263 15.19 -22.56 -16.42
CA GLN A 263 16.11 -22.65 -15.28
C GLN A 263 15.41 -22.69 -13.91
N VAL A 264 14.17 -23.19 -13.88
CA VAL A 264 13.42 -23.48 -12.65
C VAL A 264 14.12 -24.62 -11.89
N ILE A 265 14.35 -24.45 -10.59
CA ILE A 265 15.15 -25.39 -9.77
C ILE A 265 14.52 -26.78 -9.70
N ASN A 266 13.20 -26.84 -9.50
CA ASN A 266 12.37 -28.04 -9.45
C ASN A 266 13.00 -29.26 -8.74
N ASN A 267 13.00 -29.23 -7.41
CA ASN A 267 13.39 -30.36 -6.56
C ASN A 267 12.42 -30.52 -5.37
N ASP A 268 12.70 -31.46 -4.47
CA ASP A 268 11.82 -31.79 -3.33
C ASP A 268 11.54 -30.61 -2.37
N THR A 269 12.46 -29.65 -2.27
CA THR A 269 12.32 -28.48 -1.37
C THR A 269 11.87 -27.21 -2.10
N VAL A 270 12.17 -27.12 -3.40
CA VAL A 270 11.81 -26.01 -4.28
C VAL A 270 11.14 -26.58 -5.54
N PRO A 271 9.85 -26.94 -5.44
CA PRO A 271 9.14 -27.55 -6.57
C PRO A 271 8.91 -26.53 -7.69
N TRP A 272 8.69 -27.01 -8.92
CA TRP A 272 8.57 -26.17 -10.12
C TRP A 272 7.56 -25.03 -10.01
N TYR A 273 6.47 -25.21 -9.25
CA TYR A 273 5.43 -24.21 -9.05
C TYR A 273 5.89 -23.03 -8.15
N LYS A 274 7.11 -23.05 -7.63
CA LYS A 274 7.75 -21.92 -6.96
C LYS A 274 8.63 -21.09 -7.91
N GLY A 275 8.66 -21.40 -9.21
CA GLY A 275 9.55 -20.80 -10.20
C GLY A 275 9.35 -19.31 -10.48
N PHE A 276 8.30 -18.68 -9.94
CA PHE A 276 8.15 -17.22 -9.97
C PHE A 276 8.97 -16.53 -8.87
N TYR A 277 9.32 -17.21 -7.78
CA TYR A 277 10.20 -16.67 -6.76
C TYR A 277 11.65 -16.65 -7.23
N THR A 278 12.42 -15.67 -6.76
CA THR A 278 13.87 -15.55 -6.99
C THR A 278 14.62 -16.80 -6.53
N TYR A 279 14.26 -17.39 -5.38
CA TYR A 279 14.86 -18.64 -4.93
C TYR A 279 14.38 -19.87 -5.72
N GLY A 280 13.37 -19.72 -6.58
CA GLY A 280 12.76 -20.79 -7.37
C GLY A 280 13.43 -21.06 -8.72
N THR A 281 14.35 -20.20 -9.14
CA THR A 281 14.98 -20.24 -10.47
C THR A 281 16.40 -19.69 -10.42
N THR A 282 17.26 -20.11 -11.35
CA THR A 282 18.56 -19.45 -11.60
C THR A 282 18.52 -18.50 -12.80
N PHE A 283 17.34 -18.25 -13.38
CA PHE A 283 17.16 -17.39 -14.55
C PHE A 283 17.74 -15.99 -14.32
N ASN A 284 18.67 -15.59 -15.20
CA ASN A 284 19.32 -14.29 -15.13
C ASN A 284 18.69 -13.31 -16.12
N LEU A 285 17.82 -12.42 -15.62
CA LEU A 285 17.11 -11.46 -16.46
C LEU A 285 18.07 -10.47 -17.14
N SER A 286 19.09 -9.97 -16.44
CA SER A 286 20.04 -9.03 -17.06
C SER A 286 20.79 -9.66 -18.23
N GLN A 287 21.20 -10.93 -18.10
CA GLN A 287 21.87 -11.65 -19.19
C GLN A 287 20.92 -11.92 -20.36
N ALA A 288 19.69 -12.34 -20.08
CA ALA A 288 18.67 -12.56 -21.12
C ALA A 288 18.41 -11.26 -21.90
N LEU A 289 18.25 -10.12 -21.22
CA LEU A 289 18.01 -8.83 -21.87
C LEU A 289 19.23 -8.27 -22.63
N ALA A 290 20.45 -8.65 -22.23
CA ALA A 290 21.68 -8.18 -22.88
C ALA A 290 21.93 -8.86 -24.24
N ASP A 291 21.32 -10.01 -24.51
CA ASP A 291 21.45 -10.74 -25.77
C ASP A 291 20.08 -11.10 -26.38
N PRO A 292 19.52 -10.22 -27.23
CA PRO A 292 18.25 -10.48 -27.93
C PRO A 292 18.26 -11.70 -28.87
N SER A 293 19.43 -12.27 -29.18
CA SER A 293 19.56 -13.49 -29.99
C SER A 293 19.58 -14.77 -29.15
N SER A 294 19.65 -14.65 -27.81
CA SER A 294 19.69 -15.78 -26.88
C SER A 294 18.37 -16.55 -26.83
N THR A 295 18.47 -17.82 -26.45
CA THR A 295 17.30 -18.66 -26.17
C THR A 295 16.46 -18.08 -25.03
N GLU A 296 17.11 -17.56 -23.98
CA GLU A 296 16.48 -16.97 -22.81
C GLU A 296 15.63 -15.74 -23.17
N TYR A 297 16.14 -14.86 -24.04
CA TYR A 297 15.35 -13.73 -24.56
C TYR A 297 14.16 -14.23 -25.39
N GLY A 298 14.39 -15.20 -26.27
CA GLY A 298 13.32 -15.83 -27.06
C GLY A 298 12.20 -16.42 -26.20
N LEU A 299 12.55 -17.02 -25.06
CA LEU A 299 11.56 -17.56 -24.13
C LEU A 299 10.78 -16.47 -23.37
N LEU A 300 11.41 -15.34 -23.02
CA LEU A 300 10.66 -14.18 -22.48
C LEU A 300 9.57 -13.72 -23.46
N ILE A 301 9.92 -13.61 -24.74
CA ILE A 301 8.97 -13.29 -25.82
C ILE A 301 7.88 -14.36 -25.93
N SER A 302 8.25 -15.64 -25.92
CA SER A 302 7.31 -16.76 -26.00
C SER A 302 6.28 -16.74 -24.87
N ASP A 303 6.72 -16.50 -23.63
CA ASP A 303 5.84 -16.43 -22.47
C ASP A 303 4.89 -15.24 -22.56
N MET A 304 5.39 -14.07 -22.94
CA MET A 304 4.57 -12.89 -23.19
C MET A 304 3.54 -13.14 -24.31
N ASP A 305 3.91 -13.80 -25.40
CA ASP A 305 2.99 -14.13 -26.49
C ASP A 305 1.90 -15.13 -26.06
N ALA A 306 2.24 -16.08 -25.18
CA ALA A 306 1.26 -17.01 -24.60
C ALA A 306 0.21 -16.28 -23.76
N ILE A 307 0.63 -15.33 -22.91
CA ILE A 307 -0.32 -14.51 -22.13
C ILE A 307 -1.09 -13.53 -23.01
N ALA A 308 -0.45 -12.93 -24.02
CA ALA A 308 -1.12 -12.04 -24.96
C ALA A 308 -2.28 -12.74 -25.69
N LYS A 309 -2.14 -14.03 -26.02
CA LYS A 309 -3.23 -14.84 -26.59
C LYS A 309 -4.44 -14.89 -25.66
N GLU A 310 -4.23 -15.08 -24.37
CA GLU A 310 -5.33 -15.16 -23.39
C GLU A 310 -5.96 -13.77 -23.14
N LEU A 311 -5.14 -12.72 -23.11
CA LEU A 311 -5.61 -11.32 -23.07
C LEU A 311 -6.44 -10.96 -24.31
N LEU A 312 -6.06 -11.47 -25.49
CA LEU A 312 -6.82 -11.28 -26.73
C LEU A 312 -8.19 -11.95 -26.68
N ARG A 313 -8.34 -13.09 -26.01
CA ARG A 313 -9.66 -13.72 -25.80
C ARG A 313 -10.60 -12.83 -24.97
N LEU A 314 -10.07 -12.16 -23.95
CA LEU A 314 -10.83 -11.16 -23.17
C LEU A 314 -11.16 -9.92 -24.02
N GLN A 315 -10.22 -9.46 -24.85
CA GLN A 315 -10.47 -8.38 -25.81
C GLN A 315 -11.56 -8.72 -26.82
N GLU A 316 -11.54 -9.93 -27.39
CA GLU A 316 -12.57 -10.43 -28.31
C GLU A 316 -13.96 -10.48 -27.66
N ALA A 317 -14.01 -10.74 -26.35
CA ALA A 317 -15.22 -10.66 -25.54
C ALA A 317 -15.61 -9.22 -25.13
N ASN A 318 -14.88 -8.19 -25.59
CA ASN A 318 -15.07 -6.78 -25.24
C ASN A 318 -14.96 -6.52 -23.72
N ILE A 319 -13.98 -7.15 -23.07
CA ILE A 319 -13.73 -7.08 -21.63
C ILE A 319 -12.47 -6.24 -21.37
N PRO A 320 -12.58 -5.07 -20.71
CA PRO A 320 -11.43 -4.31 -20.26
C PRO A 320 -10.84 -4.89 -18.97
N ILE A 321 -9.54 -4.72 -18.78
CA ILE A 321 -8.86 -5.21 -17.58
C ILE A 321 -7.90 -4.17 -16.99
N LEU A 322 -7.80 -4.18 -15.67
CA LEU A 322 -6.69 -3.59 -14.93
C LEU A 322 -5.53 -4.60 -14.97
N TRP A 323 -4.52 -4.30 -15.78
CA TRP A 323 -3.39 -5.20 -16.04
C TRP A 323 -2.21 -4.84 -15.14
N ARG A 324 -1.89 -5.71 -14.18
CA ARG A 324 -0.83 -5.52 -13.18
C ARG A 324 0.28 -6.56 -13.31
N PRO A 325 1.13 -6.48 -14.37
CA PRO A 325 2.26 -7.39 -14.52
C PRO A 325 3.44 -6.97 -13.64
N LEU A 326 4.37 -7.91 -13.43
CA LEU A 326 5.66 -7.66 -12.74
C LEU A 326 5.46 -6.98 -11.38
N HIS A 327 4.46 -7.43 -10.61
CA HIS A 327 4.10 -6.86 -9.32
C HIS A 327 5.20 -7.05 -8.26
N GLU A 328 5.19 -6.20 -7.23
CA GLU A 328 6.13 -6.22 -6.10
C GLU A 328 7.62 -6.26 -6.51
N ALA A 329 7.97 -5.62 -7.63
CA ALA A 329 9.29 -5.73 -8.24
C ALA A 329 10.43 -5.29 -7.30
N ASP A 330 10.22 -4.22 -6.54
CA ASP A 330 11.21 -3.66 -5.61
C ASP A 330 11.41 -4.51 -4.35
N GLY A 331 10.52 -5.47 -4.07
CA GLY A 331 10.71 -6.49 -3.04
C GLY A 331 11.78 -7.53 -3.38
N THR A 332 12.11 -7.70 -4.67
CA THR A 332 13.14 -8.61 -5.21
C THR A 332 12.95 -10.11 -4.93
N TRP A 333 11.85 -10.50 -4.26
CA TRP A 333 11.53 -11.91 -4.01
C TRP A 333 10.97 -12.62 -5.25
N PHE A 334 10.56 -11.90 -6.29
CA PHE A 334 10.24 -12.44 -7.60
C PHE A 334 11.38 -12.22 -8.60
N TRP A 335 11.55 -13.16 -9.53
CA TRP A 335 12.73 -13.19 -10.39
C TRP A 335 12.87 -11.95 -11.29
N TRP A 336 11.76 -11.29 -11.63
CA TRP A 336 11.78 -10.06 -12.43
C TRP A 336 12.39 -8.86 -11.67
N GLY A 337 12.36 -8.90 -10.33
CA GLY A 337 13.02 -7.93 -9.45
C GLY A 337 14.43 -8.34 -9.01
N ALA A 338 14.87 -9.58 -9.25
CA ALA A 338 16.12 -10.09 -8.67
C ALA A 338 17.40 -9.42 -9.21
N HIS A 339 17.33 -8.80 -10.40
CA HIS A 339 18.49 -8.24 -11.11
C HIS A 339 18.44 -6.71 -11.25
N GLY A 340 17.81 -6.07 -10.26
CA GLY A 340 17.79 -4.61 -10.09
C GLY A 340 16.78 -3.86 -10.97
N PRO A 341 16.59 -2.56 -10.69
CA PRO A 341 15.51 -1.76 -11.27
C PRO A 341 15.60 -1.63 -12.79
N GLU A 342 16.79 -1.47 -13.38
CA GLU A 342 16.93 -1.29 -14.83
C GLU A 342 16.49 -2.52 -15.62
N SER A 343 16.80 -3.72 -15.12
CA SER A 343 16.37 -4.98 -15.74
C SER A 343 14.85 -5.10 -15.71
N CYS A 344 14.22 -4.80 -14.57
CA CYS A 344 12.76 -4.83 -14.43
C CYS A 344 12.08 -3.79 -15.32
N LYS A 345 12.56 -2.54 -15.34
CA LYS A 345 12.02 -1.48 -16.21
C LYS A 345 12.14 -1.84 -17.69
N THR A 346 13.26 -2.42 -18.09
CA THR A 346 13.46 -2.90 -19.48
C THR A 346 12.46 -4.00 -19.83
N LEU A 347 12.25 -4.98 -18.93
CA LEU A 347 11.26 -6.03 -19.11
C LEU A 347 9.83 -5.48 -19.18
N TYR A 348 9.47 -4.53 -18.30
CA TYR A 348 8.15 -3.89 -18.29
C TYR A 348 7.87 -3.17 -19.61
N ARG A 349 8.83 -2.37 -20.09
CA ARG A 349 8.69 -1.65 -21.37
C ARG A 349 8.68 -2.60 -22.57
N MET A 350 9.43 -3.69 -22.53
CA MET A 350 9.38 -4.75 -23.54
C MET A 350 7.99 -5.40 -23.59
N MET A 351 7.38 -5.70 -22.43
CA MET A 351 6.01 -6.22 -22.35
C MET A 351 4.99 -5.19 -22.87
N PHE A 352 5.14 -3.93 -22.47
CA PHE A 352 4.29 -2.84 -22.95
C PHE A 352 4.29 -2.74 -24.47
N ASP A 353 5.47 -2.71 -25.09
CA ASP A 353 5.61 -2.67 -26.55
C ASP A 353 5.04 -3.93 -27.21
N ARG A 354 5.37 -5.12 -26.68
CA ARG A 354 4.87 -6.39 -27.21
C ARG A 354 3.34 -6.45 -27.19
N TYR A 355 2.71 -6.04 -26.10
CA TYR A 355 1.25 -6.12 -25.94
C TYR A 355 0.55 -5.01 -26.72
N THR A 356 1.05 -3.77 -26.61
CA THR A 356 0.41 -2.60 -27.21
C THR A 356 0.69 -2.50 -28.71
N ASN A 357 1.94 -2.67 -29.13
CA ASN A 357 2.34 -2.42 -30.52
C ASN A 357 2.34 -3.67 -31.38
N VAL A 358 2.76 -4.83 -30.85
CA VAL A 358 2.79 -6.08 -31.62
C VAL A 358 1.42 -6.78 -31.61
N HIS A 359 0.90 -7.12 -30.43
CA HIS A 359 -0.37 -7.87 -30.29
C HIS A 359 -1.63 -7.02 -30.40
N LYS A 360 -1.49 -5.69 -30.41
CA LYS A 360 -2.62 -4.76 -30.51
C LYS A 360 -3.68 -4.98 -29.42
N LEU A 361 -3.23 -5.24 -28.20
CA LEU A 361 -4.10 -5.24 -27.02
C LEU A 361 -4.51 -3.79 -26.72
N ARG A 362 -5.81 -3.55 -26.76
CA ARG A 362 -6.52 -2.27 -26.58
C ARG A 362 -7.48 -2.31 -25.40
N ASN A 363 -7.53 -3.44 -24.71
CA ASN A 363 -8.38 -3.66 -23.55
C ASN A 363 -7.65 -3.50 -22.19
N LEU A 364 -6.38 -3.09 -22.18
CA LEU A 364 -5.53 -3.03 -20.98
C LEU A 364 -5.45 -1.62 -20.40
N ILE A 365 -5.57 -1.50 -19.08
CA ILE A 365 -5.17 -0.34 -18.27
C ILE A 365 -3.97 -0.77 -17.43
N TRP A 366 -2.80 -0.16 -17.63
CA TRP A 366 -1.53 -0.61 -17.05
C TRP A 366 -1.37 -0.14 -15.60
N VAL A 367 -1.21 -1.09 -14.68
CA VAL A 367 -1.01 -0.83 -13.25
C VAL A 367 0.44 -1.16 -12.88
N TRP A 368 1.18 -0.17 -12.39
CA TRP A 368 2.53 -0.36 -11.82
C TRP A 368 2.46 -0.55 -10.31
N ASN A 369 3.22 -1.50 -9.76
CA ASN A 369 3.12 -1.88 -8.36
C ASN A 369 4.47 -1.81 -7.64
N SER A 370 4.88 -0.58 -7.33
CA SER A 370 6.02 -0.25 -6.45
C SER A 370 5.97 1.24 -6.13
N VAL A 371 6.32 1.58 -4.88
CA VAL A 371 6.43 2.98 -4.40
C VAL A 371 7.81 3.58 -4.68
N THR A 372 8.79 2.75 -5.06
CA THR A 372 10.20 3.14 -5.09
C THR A 372 10.55 3.84 -6.40
N PRO A 373 10.97 5.13 -6.39
CA PRO A 373 11.17 5.91 -7.62
C PRO A 373 12.17 5.32 -8.62
N SER A 374 13.22 4.65 -8.15
CA SER A 374 14.23 4.05 -9.04
C SER A 374 13.69 2.89 -9.90
N TRP A 375 12.59 2.27 -9.47
CA TRP A 375 11.94 1.14 -10.15
C TRP A 375 10.85 1.56 -11.14
N TYR A 376 10.41 2.82 -11.10
CA TYR A 376 9.29 3.30 -11.89
C TYR A 376 9.61 3.32 -13.41
N PRO A 377 8.84 2.62 -14.27
CA PRO A 377 9.15 2.46 -15.70
C PRO A 377 8.82 3.69 -16.56
N GLY A 378 8.07 4.65 -16.02
CA GLY A 378 7.78 5.94 -16.66
C GLY A 378 6.30 6.22 -16.89
N ASP A 379 5.95 7.51 -16.97
CA ASP A 379 4.56 7.98 -17.13
C ASP A 379 3.92 7.57 -18.46
N ASP A 380 4.73 7.25 -19.47
CA ASP A 380 4.32 6.92 -20.83
C ASP A 380 3.89 5.45 -21.01
N VAL A 381 4.10 4.60 -19.99
CA VAL A 381 3.77 3.16 -20.04
C VAL A 381 2.93 2.70 -18.84
N VAL A 382 2.50 3.62 -17.97
CA VAL A 382 1.72 3.31 -16.75
C VAL A 382 0.47 4.19 -16.71
N ASP A 383 -0.70 3.60 -16.42
CA ASP A 383 -1.94 4.34 -16.21
C ASP A 383 -2.21 4.62 -14.73
N ILE A 384 -2.05 3.59 -13.89
CA ILE A 384 -2.39 3.60 -12.45
C ILE A 384 -1.19 3.11 -11.63
N LEU A 385 -1.01 3.66 -10.44
CA LEU A 385 0.00 3.20 -9.48
C LEU A 385 -0.64 2.38 -8.36
N GLY A 386 0.05 1.39 -7.84
CA GLY A 386 -0.45 0.53 -6.77
C GLY A 386 0.59 0.13 -5.74
N TYR A 387 0.12 -0.27 -4.57
CA TYR A 387 0.95 -0.82 -3.49
C TYR A 387 0.25 -2.02 -2.83
N ASP A 388 0.97 -3.13 -2.68
CA ASP A 388 0.46 -4.34 -2.03
C ASP A 388 0.68 -4.22 -0.52
N SER A 389 -0.41 -4.24 0.26
CA SER A 389 -0.39 -3.86 1.67
C SER A 389 -0.69 -5.04 2.61
N TYR A 390 0.33 -5.49 3.33
CA TYR A 390 0.24 -6.54 4.34
C TYR A 390 0.79 -6.05 5.70
N PRO A 391 0.11 -5.11 6.37
CA PRO A 391 0.53 -4.63 7.68
C PRO A 391 0.32 -5.72 8.75
N PRO A 392 0.79 -5.50 10.00
CA PRO A 392 0.52 -6.43 11.10
C PRO A 392 -0.97 -6.80 11.21
N ILE A 393 -1.24 -8.00 11.74
CA ILE A 393 -2.60 -8.51 11.91
C ILE A 393 -3.47 -7.50 12.67
N GLY A 394 -4.64 -7.16 12.11
CA GLY A 394 -5.61 -6.24 12.72
C GLY A 394 -5.33 -4.76 12.49
N ASP A 395 -4.26 -4.42 11.76
CA ASP A 395 -4.02 -3.05 11.32
C ASP A 395 -4.88 -2.72 10.09
N HIS A 396 -6.02 -2.07 10.33
CA HIS A 396 -6.95 -1.56 9.31
C HIS A 396 -6.71 -0.09 8.96
N GLY A 397 -5.48 0.40 9.19
CA GLY A 397 -5.08 1.77 8.95
C GLY A 397 -5.14 2.20 7.49
N PRO A 398 -4.89 3.49 7.23
CA PRO A 398 -5.11 4.09 5.91
C PRO A 398 -3.98 3.83 4.91
N VAL A 399 -2.87 3.23 5.34
CA VAL A 399 -1.66 3.03 4.51
C VAL A 399 -1.14 4.37 3.96
N SER A 400 -1.27 5.45 4.76
CA SER A 400 -0.95 6.82 4.36
C SER A 400 0.48 7.03 3.83
N PRO A 401 1.54 6.45 4.43
CA PRO A 401 2.90 6.68 3.94
C PRO A 401 3.06 6.28 2.47
N GLN A 402 2.56 5.09 2.11
CA GLN A 402 2.64 4.58 0.74
C GLN A 402 1.70 5.32 -0.20
N TYR A 403 0.51 5.73 0.27
CA TYR A 403 -0.35 6.63 -0.48
C TYR A 403 0.40 7.90 -0.90
N GLN A 404 1.04 8.59 0.05
CA GLN A 404 1.78 9.83 -0.23
C GLN A 404 2.99 9.59 -1.14
N GLN A 405 3.70 8.46 -0.97
CA GLN A 405 4.78 8.08 -1.88
C GLN A 405 4.29 7.89 -3.32
N LEU A 406 3.12 7.27 -3.53
CA LEU A 406 2.54 7.11 -4.87
C LEU A 406 2.00 8.41 -5.45
N ILE A 407 1.40 9.28 -4.62
CA ILE A 407 1.01 10.63 -5.05
C ILE A 407 2.24 11.41 -5.51
N ALA A 408 3.36 11.35 -4.77
CA ALA A 408 4.61 11.98 -5.16
C ALA A 408 5.19 11.36 -6.45
N LEU A 409 5.22 10.02 -6.54
CA LEU A 409 5.75 9.29 -7.69
C LEU A 409 5.01 9.64 -8.98
N GLY A 410 3.68 9.63 -8.94
CA GLY A 410 2.82 9.99 -10.07
C GLY A 410 2.60 11.50 -10.22
N GLN A 411 3.27 12.33 -9.42
CA GLN A 411 3.11 13.80 -9.40
C GLN A 411 1.63 14.25 -9.29
N ASN A 412 0.83 13.49 -8.55
CA ASN A 412 -0.63 13.67 -8.41
C ASN A 412 -1.41 13.60 -9.75
N LYS A 413 -0.84 13.01 -10.81
CA LYS A 413 -1.43 12.86 -12.16
C LYS A 413 -1.87 11.45 -12.50
N LYS A 414 -1.70 10.50 -11.56
CA LYS A 414 -2.16 9.11 -11.70
C LYS A 414 -3.05 8.73 -10.53
N MET A 415 -4.04 7.88 -10.78
CA MET A 415 -4.77 7.24 -9.70
C MET A 415 -3.83 6.30 -8.93
N VAL A 416 -4.07 6.17 -7.62
CA VAL A 416 -3.33 5.23 -6.76
C VAL A 416 -4.29 4.19 -6.18
N THR A 417 -3.85 2.95 -6.02
CA THR A 417 -4.70 1.83 -5.59
C THR A 417 -3.99 0.84 -4.66
N LEU A 418 -4.75 -0.05 -4.01
CA LEU A 418 -4.27 -1.18 -3.22
C LEU A 418 -4.61 -2.50 -3.93
N PRO A 419 -3.84 -2.91 -4.95
CA PRO A 419 -4.22 -4.05 -5.77
C PRO A 419 -4.05 -5.40 -5.07
N GLU A 420 -3.41 -5.43 -3.90
CA GLU A 420 -3.54 -6.49 -2.91
C GLU A 420 -3.58 -5.89 -1.50
N VAL A 421 -4.45 -6.44 -0.64
CA VAL A 421 -4.43 -6.17 0.80
C VAL A 421 -4.60 -7.45 1.62
N GLY A 422 -3.84 -7.55 2.70
CA GLY A 422 -4.09 -8.52 3.76
C GLY A 422 -5.21 -8.07 4.69
N ASN A 423 -5.05 -6.91 5.31
CA ASN A 423 -6.08 -6.27 6.15
C ASN A 423 -6.87 -5.26 5.32
N ILE A 424 -8.20 -5.30 5.38
CA ILE A 424 -9.09 -4.34 4.70
C ILE A 424 -8.90 -2.96 5.33
N PRO A 425 -8.60 -1.90 4.56
CA PRO A 425 -8.51 -0.56 5.12
C PRO A 425 -9.90 -0.07 5.58
N ASP A 426 -9.96 0.49 6.77
CA ASP A 426 -11.20 0.98 7.35
C ASP A 426 -11.68 2.27 6.65
N PRO A 427 -12.88 2.31 6.05
CA PRO A 427 -13.36 3.50 5.32
C PRO A 427 -13.47 4.74 6.22
N ASP A 428 -13.78 4.59 7.51
CA ASP A 428 -13.82 5.71 8.45
C ASP A 428 -12.43 6.31 8.65
N ILE A 429 -11.40 5.45 8.74
CA ILE A 429 -10.01 5.88 8.90
C ILE A 429 -9.49 6.51 7.60
N LEU A 430 -9.78 5.90 6.44
CA LEU A 430 -9.43 6.47 5.12
C LEU A 430 -9.98 7.89 4.97
N LYS A 431 -11.26 8.09 5.32
CA LYS A 431 -11.92 9.39 5.28
C LYS A 431 -11.27 10.38 6.23
N ALA A 432 -10.97 9.96 7.46
CA ALA A 432 -10.38 10.83 8.46
C ALA A 432 -8.97 11.30 8.07
N TYR A 433 -8.17 10.41 7.47
CA TYR A 433 -6.83 10.70 6.97
C TYR A 433 -6.81 11.27 5.55
N ARG A 434 -7.99 11.44 4.92
CA ARG A 434 -8.16 11.96 3.56
C ARG A 434 -7.34 11.18 2.52
N VAL A 435 -7.27 9.86 2.68
CA VAL A 435 -6.57 8.94 1.79
C VAL A 435 -7.55 8.36 0.79
N ASN A 436 -7.36 8.67 -0.48
CA ASN A 436 -8.29 8.35 -1.56
C ASN A 436 -7.77 7.22 -2.44
N TRP A 437 -7.62 6.01 -1.88
CA TRP A 437 -7.34 4.83 -2.71
C TRP A 437 -8.47 4.59 -3.71
N SER A 438 -8.13 4.32 -4.98
CA SER A 438 -9.11 4.04 -6.03
C SER A 438 -9.89 2.75 -5.75
N TYR A 439 -9.17 1.68 -5.38
CA TYR A 439 -9.78 0.42 -5.00
C TYR A 439 -8.88 -0.35 -4.02
N PHE A 440 -9.44 -1.41 -3.41
CA PHE A 440 -8.67 -2.46 -2.73
C PHE A 440 -9.03 -3.84 -3.27
N VAL A 441 -8.13 -4.81 -3.19
CA VAL A 441 -8.43 -6.23 -3.48
C VAL A 441 -7.90 -7.09 -2.34
N VAL A 442 -8.79 -7.72 -1.56
CA VAL A 442 -8.37 -8.61 -0.47
C VAL A 442 -7.80 -9.89 -1.05
N TRP A 443 -6.66 -10.34 -0.53
CA TRP A 443 -6.08 -11.62 -0.92
C TRP A 443 -6.96 -12.81 -0.50
N ASN A 444 -6.69 -13.99 -1.05
CA ASN A 444 -7.51 -15.19 -0.84
C ASN A 444 -7.25 -15.85 0.53
N GLY A 445 -7.95 -16.95 0.80
CA GLY A 445 -7.66 -17.82 1.94
C GLY A 445 -7.81 -17.10 3.28
N GLU A 446 -6.79 -17.14 4.14
CA GLU A 446 -6.90 -16.66 5.52
C GLU A 446 -7.23 -15.17 5.64
N PHE A 447 -6.88 -14.36 4.64
CA PHE A 447 -7.14 -12.93 4.65
C PHE A 447 -8.65 -12.63 4.54
N ILE A 448 -9.42 -13.44 3.80
CA ILE A 448 -10.87 -13.23 3.67
C ILE A 448 -11.72 -14.27 4.41
N GLU A 449 -11.27 -15.52 4.49
CA GLU A 449 -12.10 -16.63 4.99
C GLU A 449 -12.08 -16.79 6.51
N THR A 450 -11.09 -16.19 7.18
CA THR A 450 -10.88 -16.32 8.63
C THR A 450 -11.06 -15.00 9.37
N GLU A 451 -11.08 -15.07 10.70
CA GLU A 451 -11.19 -13.91 11.60
C GLU A 451 -9.82 -13.27 11.91
N THR A 452 -8.71 -13.91 11.50
CA THR A 452 -7.35 -13.51 11.91
C THR A 452 -7.03 -12.09 11.47
N TYR A 453 -7.11 -11.82 10.16
CA TYR A 453 -6.77 -10.53 9.58
C TYR A 453 -7.98 -9.59 9.53
N ASN A 454 -9.13 -10.12 9.13
CA ASN A 454 -10.35 -9.36 8.96
C ASN A 454 -11.48 -10.06 9.72
N PRO A 455 -11.87 -9.57 10.90
CA PRO A 455 -13.01 -10.13 11.61
C PRO A 455 -14.33 -10.00 10.80
N LEU A 456 -15.26 -10.94 10.93
CA LEU A 456 -16.53 -10.92 10.17
C LEU A 456 -17.33 -9.64 10.40
N GLU A 457 -17.36 -9.14 11.64
CA GLU A 457 -18.06 -7.88 11.97
C GLU A 457 -17.43 -6.67 11.27
N LEU A 458 -16.10 -6.65 11.14
CA LEU A 458 -15.41 -5.63 10.33
C LEU A 458 -15.81 -5.75 8.86
N LYS A 459 -15.75 -6.95 8.28
CA LYS A 459 -16.14 -7.18 6.87
C LYS A 459 -17.56 -6.66 6.61
N LYS A 460 -18.53 -7.02 7.46
CA LYS A 460 -19.90 -6.53 7.35
C LYS A 460 -19.99 -5.01 7.40
N ARG A 461 -19.36 -4.38 8.40
CA ARG A 461 -19.34 -2.92 8.53
C ARG A 461 -18.77 -2.24 7.28
N VAL A 462 -17.62 -2.70 6.78
CA VAL A 462 -16.98 -2.14 5.58
C VAL A 462 -17.89 -2.29 4.36
N TYR A 463 -18.49 -3.45 4.14
CA TYR A 463 -19.37 -3.66 2.99
C TYR A 463 -20.77 -3.01 3.17
N GLU A 464 -21.16 -2.62 4.38
CA GLU A 464 -22.35 -1.78 4.62
C GLU A 464 -22.10 -0.29 4.37
N ASP A 465 -20.85 0.16 4.47
CA ASP A 465 -20.49 1.56 4.23
C ASP A 465 -20.85 1.99 2.78
N PRO A 466 -21.61 3.09 2.59
CA PRO A 466 -22.02 3.55 1.26
C PRO A 466 -20.88 4.10 0.40
N THR A 467 -19.72 4.42 0.99
CA THR A 467 -18.53 4.91 0.27
C THR A 467 -17.67 3.79 -0.27
N VAL A 468 -17.78 2.58 0.29
CA VAL A 468 -17.18 1.38 -0.31
C VAL A 468 -18.08 0.94 -1.45
N LEU A 469 -17.61 0.87 -2.69
CA LEU A 469 -18.44 0.53 -3.85
C LEU A 469 -18.43 -0.97 -4.13
N LYS A 470 -19.62 -1.53 -4.29
CA LYS A 470 -19.90 -2.95 -4.56
C LYS A 470 -20.35 -3.16 -6.00
N LEU A 471 -20.54 -4.41 -6.41
CA LEU A 471 -21.05 -4.75 -7.75
C LEU A 471 -22.35 -4.00 -8.08
N ALA A 472 -23.28 -3.94 -7.12
CA ALA A 472 -24.56 -3.25 -7.29
C ALA A 472 -24.44 -1.73 -7.52
N ASP A 473 -23.35 -1.10 -7.06
CA ASP A 473 -23.10 0.33 -7.17
C ASP A 473 -22.43 0.72 -8.51
N LEU A 474 -22.01 -0.28 -9.30
CA LEU A 474 -21.38 -0.03 -10.58
C LEU A 474 -22.35 0.54 -11.61
N GLY A 475 -23.60 0.09 -11.59
CA GLY A 475 -24.59 0.37 -12.64
C GLY A 475 -24.12 -0.17 -14.00
N ASP A 476 -24.71 0.34 -15.09
CA ASP A 476 -24.23 0.05 -16.44
C ASP A 476 -23.06 0.97 -16.81
N TRP A 477 -21.89 0.68 -16.25
CA TRP A 477 -20.68 1.46 -16.51
C TRP A 477 -20.11 1.22 -17.92
N LYS A 478 -20.55 0.16 -18.61
CA LYS A 478 -20.09 -0.17 -19.97
C LYS A 478 -20.82 0.61 -21.06
N SER A 479 -22.07 1.01 -20.83
CA SER A 479 -22.88 1.77 -21.80
C SER A 479 -22.63 3.28 -21.80
N GLY A 480 -21.68 3.78 -21.01
CA GLY A 480 -21.49 5.21 -20.73
C GLY A 480 -20.85 6.07 -21.83
N GLN A 481 -21.03 5.74 -23.12
CA GLN A 481 -20.65 6.62 -24.24
C GLN A 481 -21.79 6.77 -25.25
#